data_AF-A0A2D7BZF0-F1
#
_entry.id   AF-A0A2D7BZF0-F1
#
_cell.length_a   1.000
_cell.length_b   1.000
_cell.length_c   1.000
_cell.angle_alpha   90.00
_cell.angle_beta   90.00
_cell.angle_gamma   90.00
#
_symmetry.space_group_name_H-M   'P 1'
#
loop_
_entity.id
_entity.type
_entity.pdbx_description
1 polymer ?
#
loop_
_entity_poly.entity_id
_entity_poly.type
_entity_poly.pdbx_seq_one_letter_code
_entity_poly.pdbx_strand_id
1 'polypeptide(L)'
;MGVQYCSDNQIEFQVTKSDGTPATGKNSVLKHFLNNPDATYMVAVDGDDYLTPYGVKVYQELADHPEPPDMVVLYRQLGLEGGDPSLFDKQRTLDDYNPSFPFDKSLDERMEYKLLYEMFRGDWYNATHENAHNWAEARVEVQEIVRTLMESWEAMCRMVWHSKEVAKVMHYDNSIVVGEDTLQFLKLKKIALVNQSLRIYRRKEKNIPTYIYDNSEDRDSVMAERRYNWDWMRPFIDAIHNDVDYKDFPKYKSLPEFLDDDWIRSWIKNAIN
;
A
#
# COMPACT_ATOMS: atom_id res chain seq x y z
N MET A 1 10.06 -11.55 19.47
CA MET A 1 8.68 -12.09 19.47
C MET A 1 8.38 -12.82 18.16
N GLY A 2 8.51 -12.17 16.99
CA GLY A 2 8.24 -12.80 15.69
C GLY A 2 9.01 -14.09 15.38
N VAL A 3 10.34 -14.10 15.52
CA VAL A 3 11.17 -15.30 15.26
C VAL A 3 10.74 -16.51 16.08
N GLN A 4 10.45 -16.30 17.37
CA GLN A 4 10.00 -17.38 18.25
C GLN A 4 8.64 -17.92 17.80
N TYR A 5 7.69 -17.04 17.51
CA TYR A 5 6.37 -17.44 17.01
C TYR A 5 6.46 -18.25 15.70
N CYS A 6 7.28 -17.79 14.74
CA CYS A 6 7.49 -18.53 13.49
C CYS A 6 8.11 -19.91 13.74
N SER A 7 9.13 -19.99 14.62
CA SER A 7 9.75 -21.25 15.00
C SER A 7 8.76 -22.22 15.67
N ASP A 8 7.94 -21.72 16.61
CA ASP A 8 6.98 -22.54 17.36
C ASP A 8 5.86 -23.08 16.47
N ASN A 9 5.50 -22.33 15.42
CA ASN A 9 4.43 -22.70 14.48
C ASN A 9 4.94 -23.29 13.17
N GLN A 10 6.24 -23.60 13.05
CA GLN A 10 6.85 -24.15 11.84
C GLN A 10 6.60 -23.31 10.57
N ILE A 11 6.56 -21.98 10.75
CA ILE A 11 6.43 -21.02 9.66
C ILE A 11 7.83 -20.70 9.14
N GLU A 12 8.03 -20.78 7.82
CA GLU A 12 9.30 -20.37 7.21
C GLU A 12 9.56 -18.88 7.45
N PHE A 13 10.78 -18.53 7.87
CA PHE A 13 11.17 -17.15 8.09
C PHE A 13 12.63 -16.90 7.69
N GLN A 14 12.94 -15.65 7.38
CA GLN A 14 14.30 -15.18 7.16
C GLN A 14 14.54 -13.93 8.02
N VAL A 15 15.70 -13.88 8.68
CA VAL A 15 16.11 -12.72 9.47
C VAL A 15 17.16 -11.95 8.69
N THR A 16 16.86 -10.71 8.34
CA THR A 16 17.81 -9.79 7.72
C THR A 16 18.39 -8.84 8.77
N LYS A 17 19.54 -8.23 8.45
CA LYS A 17 20.08 -7.14 9.25
C LYS A 17 19.37 -5.84 8.84
N SER A 18 18.78 -5.14 9.80
CA SER A 18 18.17 -3.83 9.55
C SER A 18 19.22 -2.80 9.13
N ASP A 19 18.87 -1.99 8.12
CA ASP A 19 19.58 -0.80 7.69
C ASP A 19 18.83 0.50 8.05
N GLY A 20 17.77 0.38 8.86
CA GLY A 20 16.91 1.50 9.25
C GLY A 20 15.80 1.82 8.24
N THR A 21 15.59 0.97 7.23
CA THR A 21 14.50 1.13 6.26
C THR A 21 13.68 -0.16 6.09
N PRO A 22 12.38 -0.06 5.78
CA PRO A 22 11.55 -1.23 5.45
C PRO A 22 11.96 -1.88 4.12
N ALA A 23 12.60 -1.12 3.22
CA ALA A 23 12.97 -1.55 1.87
C ALA A 23 13.85 -2.81 1.86
N THR A 24 14.82 -2.96 2.79
CA THR A 24 15.65 -4.16 2.88
C THR A 24 14.83 -5.43 3.11
N GLY A 25 13.88 -5.39 4.03
CA GLY A 25 12.98 -6.50 4.30
C GLY A 25 12.14 -6.86 3.07
N LYS A 26 11.48 -5.85 2.48
CA LYS A 26 10.63 -6.01 1.30
C LYS A 26 11.40 -6.56 0.08
N ASN A 27 12.59 -6.04 -0.19
CA ASN A 27 13.47 -6.55 -1.24
C ASN A 27 13.93 -8.00 -0.97
N SER A 28 14.14 -8.39 0.30
CA SER A 28 14.45 -9.77 0.65
C SER A 28 13.27 -10.72 0.38
N VAL A 29 12.04 -10.27 0.67
CA VAL A 29 10.81 -11.02 0.35
C VAL A 29 10.69 -11.20 -1.17
N LEU A 30 10.87 -10.15 -1.96
CA LEU A 30 10.86 -10.25 -3.43
C LEU A 30 11.91 -11.24 -3.95
N LYS A 31 13.13 -11.18 -3.41
CA LYS A 31 14.21 -12.10 -3.79
C LYS A 31 13.87 -13.55 -3.42
N HIS A 32 13.34 -13.79 -2.22
CA HIS A 32 12.91 -15.13 -1.82
C HIS A 32 11.80 -15.63 -2.74
N PHE A 33 10.75 -14.82 -2.95
CA PHE A 33 9.66 -15.15 -3.84
C PHE A 33 10.18 -15.51 -5.22
N LEU A 34 10.96 -14.66 -5.88
CA LEU A 34 11.51 -14.91 -7.22
C LEU A 34 12.32 -16.19 -7.33
N ASN A 35 13.11 -16.53 -6.31
CA ASN A 35 13.95 -17.74 -6.30
C ASN A 35 13.23 -19.02 -5.89
N ASN A 36 12.02 -18.93 -5.33
CA ASN A 36 11.23 -20.10 -4.97
C ASN A 36 10.53 -20.69 -6.24
N PRO A 37 10.92 -21.90 -6.70
CA PRO A 37 10.33 -22.50 -7.91
C PRO A 37 8.91 -23.01 -7.70
N ASP A 38 8.50 -23.25 -6.44
CA ASP A 38 7.18 -23.78 -6.08
C ASP A 38 6.14 -22.66 -5.90
N ALA A 39 6.60 -21.40 -5.81
CA ALA A 39 5.73 -20.24 -5.67
C ALA A 39 5.41 -19.61 -7.03
N THR A 40 4.13 -19.50 -7.38
CA THR A 40 3.66 -18.81 -8.60
C THR A 40 3.24 -17.37 -8.32
N TYR A 41 2.59 -17.15 -7.18
CA TYR A 41 2.04 -15.86 -6.74
C TYR A 41 2.42 -15.61 -5.28
N MET A 42 2.41 -14.34 -4.86
CA MET A 42 2.52 -13.98 -3.45
C MET A 42 1.45 -12.97 -3.04
N VAL A 43 1.09 -13.02 -1.76
CA VAL A 43 0.30 -11.99 -1.09
C VAL A 43 1.23 -11.30 -0.09
N ALA A 44 1.51 -10.02 -0.30
CA ALA A 44 2.29 -9.21 0.62
C ALA A 44 1.36 -8.62 1.69
N VAL A 45 1.73 -8.78 2.96
CA VAL A 45 0.99 -8.28 4.12
C VAL A 45 2.01 -7.63 5.05
N ASP A 46 1.73 -6.42 5.51
CA ASP A 46 2.58 -5.73 6.49
C ASP A 46 2.49 -6.45 7.85
N GLY A 47 3.52 -6.30 8.68
CA GLY A 47 3.67 -7.12 9.90
C GLY A 47 2.63 -6.87 10.98
N ASP A 48 1.94 -5.74 10.89
CA ASP A 48 0.87 -5.24 11.75
C ASP A 48 -0.52 -5.41 11.13
N ASP A 49 -0.63 -5.78 9.86
CA ASP A 49 -1.89 -5.85 9.13
C ASP A 49 -2.46 -7.28 9.03
N TYR A 50 -3.72 -7.41 8.58
CA TYR A 50 -4.42 -8.70 8.52
C TYR A 50 -5.21 -8.91 7.22
N LEU A 51 -5.26 -10.16 6.77
CA LEU A 51 -6.18 -10.59 5.72
C LEU A 51 -7.53 -11.00 6.28
N THR A 52 -8.60 -10.69 5.55
CA THR A 52 -9.92 -11.23 5.86
C THR A 52 -10.07 -12.65 5.31
N PRO A 53 -10.94 -13.51 5.86
CA PRO A 53 -11.27 -14.81 5.26
C PRO A 53 -11.76 -14.67 3.81
N TYR A 54 -12.43 -13.56 3.51
CA TYR A 54 -12.84 -13.23 2.15
C TYR A 54 -11.63 -12.90 1.27
N GLY A 55 -10.66 -12.11 1.75
CA GLY A 55 -9.40 -11.85 1.06
C GLY A 55 -8.62 -13.10 0.72
N VAL A 56 -8.50 -14.03 1.68
CA VAL A 56 -7.87 -15.34 1.43
C VAL A 56 -8.57 -16.07 0.28
N LYS A 57 -9.91 -16.13 0.29
CA LYS A 57 -10.70 -16.74 -0.79
C LYS A 57 -10.45 -16.03 -2.13
N VAL A 58 -10.53 -14.70 -2.16
CA VAL A 58 -10.31 -13.90 -3.37
C VAL A 58 -8.93 -14.24 -3.96
N TYR A 59 -7.86 -14.12 -3.18
CA TYR A 59 -6.50 -14.33 -3.66
C TYR A 59 -6.21 -15.77 -4.10
N GLN A 60 -6.83 -16.77 -3.47
CA GLN A 60 -6.79 -18.16 -3.93
C GLN A 60 -7.48 -18.33 -5.27
N GLU A 61 -8.66 -17.72 -5.46
CA GLU A 61 -9.39 -17.81 -6.72
C GLU A 61 -8.71 -17.03 -7.85
N LEU A 62 -8.02 -15.92 -7.54
CA LEU A 62 -7.12 -15.28 -8.51
C LEU A 62 -6.01 -16.23 -8.94
N ALA A 63 -5.38 -16.94 -8.01
CA ALA A 63 -4.30 -17.88 -8.35
C ALA A 63 -4.77 -19.02 -9.28
N ASP A 64 -6.04 -19.42 -9.15
CA ASP A 64 -6.70 -20.42 -10.01
C ASP A 64 -7.22 -19.86 -11.35
N HIS A 65 -7.26 -18.54 -11.52
CA HIS A 65 -7.83 -17.92 -12.72
C HIS A 65 -6.97 -18.26 -13.95
N PRO A 66 -7.56 -18.59 -15.13
CA PRO A 66 -6.79 -18.98 -16.32
C PRO A 66 -5.88 -17.86 -16.85
N GLU A 67 -6.26 -16.60 -16.62
CA GLU A 67 -5.51 -15.42 -17.05
C GLU A 67 -5.41 -14.41 -15.90
N PRO A 68 -4.72 -14.71 -14.80
CA PRO A 68 -4.70 -13.84 -13.63
C PRO A 68 -3.94 -12.54 -13.92
N PRO A 69 -4.25 -11.43 -13.23
CA PRO A 69 -3.50 -10.19 -13.39
C PRO A 69 -2.03 -10.40 -12.98
N ASP A 70 -1.18 -9.43 -13.24
CA ASP A 70 0.18 -9.42 -12.68
C ASP A 70 0.19 -8.88 -11.26
N MET A 71 -0.72 -7.96 -10.95
CA MET A 71 -0.85 -7.39 -9.62
C MET A 71 -2.26 -6.89 -9.35
N VAL A 72 -2.68 -6.98 -8.08
CA VAL A 72 -3.84 -6.24 -7.56
C VAL A 72 -3.38 -5.27 -6.49
N VAL A 73 -3.75 -4.00 -6.67
CA VAL A 73 -3.53 -2.92 -5.70
C VAL A 73 -4.83 -2.51 -5.04
N LEU A 74 -4.77 -2.10 -3.77
CA LEU A 74 -5.94 -1.76 -2.98
C LEU A 74 -6.11 -0.26 -2.83
N TYR A 75 -7.35 0.21 -2.87
CA TYR A 75 -7.72 1.61 -2.57
C TYR A 75 -9.05 1.69 -1.83
N ARG A 76 -9.31 2.80 -1.15
CA ARG A 76 -10.38 3.01 -0.17
C ARG A 76 -10.36 1.97 0.94
N GLN A 77 -9.18 1.84 1.52
CA GLN A 77 -8.80 0.75 2.41
C GLN A 77 -9.33 0.98 3.82
N LEU A 78 -9.95 -0.06 4.38
CA LEU A 78 -10.47 -0.01 5.74
C LEU A 78 -9.31 -0.13 6.75
N GLY A 79 -9.27 0.81 7.69
CA GLY A 79 -8.39 0.75 8.84
C GLY A 79 -9.18 0.60 10.15
N LEU A 80 -8.71 -0.27 11.05
CA LEU A 80 -9.37 -0.62 12.30
C LEU A 80 -8.36 -0.65 13.45
N GLU A 81 -8.75 -0.21 14.64
CA GLU A 81 -7.88 -0.27 15.81
C GLU A 81 -7.87 -1.68 16.43
N GLY A 82 -6.70 -2.29 16.55
CA GLY A 82 -6.47 -3.41 17.46
C GLY A 82 -6.91 -4.79 16.96
N GLY A 83 -6.99 -4.97 15.64
CA GLY A 83 -7.08 -6.30 15.01
C GLY A 83 -8.20 -7.22 15.53
N ASP A 84 -9.33 -6.69 15.99
CA ASP A 84 -10.40 -7.48 16.65
C ASP A 84 -10.93 -8.60 15.72
N PRO A 85 -10.59 -9.88 15.98
CA PRO A 85 -10.98 -10.99 15.11
C PRO A 85 -12.51 -11.19 15.02
N SER A 86 -13.27 -10.59 15.95
CA SER A 86 -14.74 -10.62 15.93
C SER A 86 -15.35 -9.85 14.75
N LEU A 87 -14.54 -9.13 13.96
CA LEU A 87 -14.89 -8.59 12.65
C LEU A 87 -15.40 -9.63 11.67
N PHE A 88 -14.98 -10.88 11.81
CA PHE A 88 -15.40 -11.99 10.95
C PHE A 88 -16.56 -12.80 11.53
N ASP A 89 -17.09 -12.39 12.68
CA ASP A 89 -18.29 -12.99 13.22
C ASP A 89 -19.52 -12.46 12.46
N LYS A 90 -20.40 -13.37 12.04
CA LYS A 90 -21.55 -13.10 11.15
C LYS A 90 -22.60 -12.15 11.76
N GLN A 91 -22.44 -11.75 13.02
CA GLN A 91 -23.38 -10.93 13.76
C GLN A 91 -23.09 -9.43 13.71
N ARG A 92 -21.91 -8.99 13.22
CA ARG A 92 -21.54 -7.57 13.18
C ARG A 92 -21.41 -7.06 11.75
N THR A 93 -21.81 -5.80 11.56
CA THR A 93 -21.72 -5.04 10.31
C THR A 93 -20.53 -4.09 10.38
N LEU A 94 -20.05 -3.60 9.23
CA LEU A 94 -18.96 -2.60 9.19
C LEU A 94 -19.31 -1.33 9.97
N ASP A 95 -20.58 -0.96 10.05
CA ASP A 95 -21.06 0.21 10.79
C ASP A 95 -20.84 0.09 12.30
N ASP A 96 -20.74 -1.13 12.83
CA ASP A 96 -20.51 -1.39 14.26
C ASP A 96 -19.09 -1.00 14.72
N TYR A 97 -18.17 -0.72 13.78
CA TYR A 97 -16.75 -0.50 14.04
C TYR A 97 -16.26 0.92 13.77
N ASN A 98 -17.15 1.86 13.45
CA ASN A 98 -16.80 3.24 13.06
C ASN A 98 -15.66 3.26 12.02
N PRO A 99 -15.90 2.72 10.81
CA PRO A 99 -14.86 2.40 9.85
C PRO A 99 -14.07 3.64 9.45
N SER A 100 -12.74 3.54 9.54
CA SER A 100 -11.83 4.61 9.12
C SER A 100 -11.20 4.28 7.77
N PHE A 101 -11.03 5.28 6.91
CA PHE A 101 -10.36 5.15 5.62
C PHE A 101 -9.13 6.06 5.62
N PRO A 102 -8.07 5.71 6.38
CA PRO A 102 -7.01 6.65 6.75
C PRO A 102 -6.24 7.21 5.55
N PHE A 103 -6.19 6.46 4.45
CA PHE A 103 -5.49 6.84 3.23
C PHE A 103 -6.38 7.55 2.20
N ASP A 104 -7.70 7.57 2.39
CA ASP A 104 -8.63 8.25 1.50
C ASP A 104 -8.60 9.77 1.76
N LYS A 105 -8.03 10.53 0.83
CA LYS A 105 -7.93 12.00 0.95
C LYS A 105 -8.99 12.76 0.15
N SER A 106 -10.09 12.10 -0.22
CA SER A 106 -11.17 12.75 -0.97
C SER A 106 -11.96 13.80 -0.19
N LEU A 107 -11.99 13.67 1.14
CA LEU A 107 -12.65 14.61 2.05
C LEU A 107 -11.67 15.58 2.71
N ASP A 108 -10.37 15.45 2.41
CA ASP A 108 -9.34 16.32 2.98
C ASP A 108 -9.54 17.71 2.37
N GLU A 109 -10.16 18.62 3.14
CA GLU A 109 -10.25 20.03 2.77
C GLU A 109 -8.85 20.51 2.43
N ARG A 110 -8.70 21.17 1.27
CA ARG A 110 -7.39 21.54 0.69
C ARG A 110 -6.44 21.99 1.79
N MET A 111 -5.37 21.23 2.01
CA MET A 111 -4.38 21.56 3.02
C MET A 111 -3.50 22.65 2.44
N GLU A 112 -3.98 23.89 2.54
CA GLU A 112 -3.28 25.06 2.04
C GLU A 112 -2.01 25.31 2.86
N TYR A 113 -1.00 25.87 2.18
CA TYR A 113 0.30 26.17 2.78
C TYR A 113 0.20 26.85 4.16
N LYS A 114 -0.69 27.84 4.30
CA LYS A 114 -0.83 28.60 5.55
C LYS A 114 -1.27 27.71 6.72
N LEU A 115 -2.26 26.84 6.51
CA LEU A 115 -2.77 25.94 7.54
C LEU A 115 -1.72 24.89 7.92
N LEU A 116 -1.00 24.36 6.92
CA LEU A 116 0.10 23.42 7.16
C LEU A 116 1.24 24.05 7.94
N TYR A 117 1.63 25.28 7.56
CA TYR A 117 2.66 26.02 8.26
C TYR A 117 2.27 26.30 9.72
N GLU A 118 1.03 26.74 9.98
CA GLU A 118 0.51 26.95 11.33
C GLU A 118 0.47 25.64 12.12
N MET A 119 0.05 24.53 11.49
CA MET A 119 0.07 23.19 12.09
C MET A 119 1.49 22.79 12.52
N PHE A 120 2.49 22.92 11.65
CA PHE A 120 3.87 22.56 11.97
C PHE A 120 4.52 23.49 13.02
N ARG A 121 4.05 24.73 13.14
CA ARG A 121 4.48 25.66 14.20
C ARG A 121 3.77 25.42 15.54
N GLY A 122 2.63 24.73 15.54
CA GLY A 122 1.85 24.44 16.74
C GLY A 122 2.55 23.49 17.70
N ASP A 123 2.03 23.42 18.94
CA ASP A 123 2.66 22.74 20.08
C ASP A 123 3.00 21.27 19.85
N TRP A 124 2.26 20.59 18.96
CA TRP A 124 2.48 19.18 18.64
C TRP A 124 3.78 18.92 17.89
N TYR A 125 4.13 19.78 16.94
CA TYR A 125 5.33 19.61 16.10
C TYR A 125 6.46 20.55 16.54
N ASN A 126 6.10 21.76 16.97
CA ASN A 126 7.01 22.81 17.43
C ASN A 126 8.22 23.01 16.50
N ALA A 127 8.01 22.89 15.19
CA ALA A 127 9.08 22.98 14.19
C ALA A 127 9.62 24.41 14.11
N THR A 128 10.90 24.59 13.75
CA THR A 128 11.44 25.94 13.48
C THR A 128 10.67 26.61 12.32
N HIS A 129 10.79 27.93 12.17
CA HIS A 129 10.19 28.64 11.03
C HIS A 129 10.63 28.07 9.68
N GLU A 130 11.92 27.74 9.57
CA GLU A 130 12.50 27.11 8.37
C GLU A 130 11.91 25.72 8.12
N ASN A 131 11.88 24.84 9.13
CA ASN A 131 11.32 23.51 8.97
C ASN A 131 9.81 23.55 8.66
N ALA A 132 9.05 24.38 9.37
CA ALA A 132 7.62 24.54 9.12
C ALA A 132 7.33 25.05 7.70
N HIS A 133 8.14 25.98 7.18
CA HIS A 133 8.04 26.43 5.80
C HIS A 133 8.32 25.29 4.83
N ASN A 134 9.48 24.63 4.95
CA ASN A 134 9.91 23.55 4.07
C ASN A 134 8.92 22.37 4.07
N TRP A 135 8.42 21.99 5.25
CA TRP A 135 7.43 20.90 5.39
C TRP A 135 6.07 21.31 4.85
N ALA A 136 5.63 22.55 5.02
CA ALA A 136 4.37 23.02 4.45
C ALA A 136 4.41 23.02 2.91
N GLU A 137 5.49 23.51 2.30
CA GLU A 137 5.66 23.46 0.84
C GLU A 137 5.69 22.02 0.33
N ALA A 138 6.48 21.16 0.97
CA ALA A 138 6.54 19.75 0.60
C ALA A 138 5.21 19.03 0.76
N ARG A 139 4.43 19.32 1.80
CA ARG A 139 3.14 18.66 2.00
C ARG A 139 2.08 19.10 1.00
N VAL A 140 2.11 20.35 0.52
CA VAL A 140 1.26 20.80 -0.60
C VAL A 140 1.61 20.01 -1.86
N GLU A 141 2.88 19.81 -2.14
CA GLU A 141 3.35 19.08 -3.31
C GLU A 141 3.01 17.58 -3.25
N VAL A 142 3.17 16.93 -2.08
CA VAL A 142 2.67 15.56 -1.86
C VAL A 142 1.16 15.48 -2.12
N GLN A 143 0.39 16.49 -1.71
CA GLN A 143 -1.06 16.49 -1.98
C GLN A 143 -1.36 16.51 -3.48
N GLU A 144 -0.60 17.29 -4.25
CA GLU A 144 -0.76 17.34 -5.70
C GLU A 144 -0.37 16.01 -6.35
N ILE A 145 0.70 15.35 -5.88
CA ILE A 145 1.04 13.98 -6.31
C ILE A 145 -0.13 13.02 -6.03
N VAL A 146 -0.71 13.04 -4.83
CA VAL A 146 -1.84 12.18 -4.47
C VAL A 146 -3.07 12.46 -5.35
N ARG A 147 -3.39 13.73 -5.60
CA ARG A 147 -4.54 14.13 -6.42
C ARG A 147 -4.38 13.76 -7.89
N THR A 148 -3.15 13.85 -8.41
CA THR A 148 -2.89 13.72 -9.85
C THR A 148 -2.42 12.34 -10.26
N LEU A 149 -1.69 11.61 -9.42
CA LEU A 149 -1.06 10.36 -9.81
C LEU A 149 -1.63 9.12 -9.12
N MET A 150 -2.19 9.24 -7.92
CA MET A 150 -2.65 8.09 -7.14
C MET A 150 -4.07 7.65 -7.51
N GLU A 151 -4.49 6.47 -7.04
CA GLU A 151 -5.84 5.95 -7.30
C GLU A 151 -6.88 6.67 -6.46
N SER A 152 -7.76 7.44 -7.10
CA SER A 152 -8.91 8.06 -6.42
C SER A 152 -8.53 8.87 -5.17
N TRP A 153 -7.41 9.59 -5.22
CA TRP A 153 -6.87 10.39 -4.11
C TRP A 153 -6.50 9.56 -2.86
N GLU A 154 -6.20 8.27 -3.06
CA GLU A 154 -5.62 7.41 -2.02
C GLU A 154 -4.15 7.79 -1.81
N ALA A 155 -3.77 8.18 -0.59
CA ALA A 155 -2.39 8.55 -0.28
C ALA A 155 -1.42 7.36 -0.35
N MET A 156 -1.94 6.14 -0.23
CA MET A 156 -1.18 4.90 -0.29
C MET A 156 -2.05 3.79 -0.90
N CYS A 157 -1.65 3.26 -2.05
CA CYS A 157 -2.26 2.06 -2.62
C CYS A 157 -1.43 0.86 -2.17
N ARG A 158 -2.02 -0.10 -1.44
CA ARG A 158 -1.29 -1.30 -1.05
C ARG A 158 -1.17 -2.26 -2.22
N MET A 159 0.05 -2.62 -2.56
CA MET A 159 0.35 -3.69 -3.53
C MET A 159 0.25 -5.00 -2.76
N VAL A 160 -0.79 -5.81 -2.98
CA VAL A 160 -1.06 -6.98 -2.14
C VAL A 160 -0.83 -8.28 -2.89
N TRP A 161 -1.45 -8.46 -4.05
CA TRP A 161 -1.31 -9.70 -4.82
C TRP A 161 -0.32 -9.51 -5.96
N HIS A 162 0.63 -10.45 -6.15
CA HIS A 162 1.73 -10.31 -7.09
C HIS A 162 2.02 -11.60 -7.88
N SER A 163 2.22 -11.46 -9.19
CA SER A 163 2.87 -12.46 -10.05
C SER A 163 4.40 -12.35 -10.00
N LYS A 164 5.08 -13.37 -10.50
CA LYS A 164 6.53 -13.30 -10.75
C LYS A 164 6.89 -12.20 -11.75
N GLU A 165 6.04 -11.92 -12.73
CA GLU A 165 6.33 -10.92 -13.77
C GLU A 165 6.39 -9.50 -13.19
N VAL A 166 5.47 -9.12 -12.31
CA VAL A 166 5.57 -7.84 -11.61
C VAL A 166 6.76 -7.83 -10.66
N ALA A 167 6.98 -8.91 -9.90
CA ALA A 167 8.07 -8.97 -8.92
C ALA A 167 9.46 -8.82 -9.55
N LYS A 168 9.67 -9.27 -10.79
CA LYS A 168 10.94 -9.13 -11.54
C LYS A 168 11.35 -7.68 -11.77
N VAL A 169 10.38 -6.77 -11.86
CA VAL A 169 10.65 -5.35 -12.11
C VAL A 169 10.50 -4.48 -10.87
N MET A 170 10.19 -5.09 -9.72
CA MET A 170 10.08 -4.38 -8.45
C MET A 170 11.43 -4.24 -7.77
N HIS A 171 11.67 -3.06 -7.20
CA HIS A 171 12.83 -2.80 -6.35
C HIS A 171 12.56 -1.58 -5.47
N TYR A 172 12.39 -1.83 -4.17
CA TYR A 172 12.20 -0.77 -3.19
C TYR A 172 13.51 -0.01 -2.97
N ASP A 173 13.45 1.32 -3.05
CA ASP A 173 14.63 2.17 -2.89
C ASP A 173 14.97 2.35 -1.41
N ASN A 174 16.10 1.80 -0.98
CA ASN A 174 16.63 1.90 0.38
C ASN A 174 16.99 3.34 0.81
N SER A 175 17.06 4.31 -0.10
CA SER A 175 17.26 5.71 0.26
C SER A 175 15.96 6.39 0.71
N ILE A 176 14.80 5.78 0.43
CA ILE A 176 13.48 6.30 0.78
C ILE A 176 13.00 5.63 2.06
N VAL A 177 13.05 6.39 3.15
CA VAL A 177 12.67 5.89 4.48
C VAL A 177 11.15 5.80 4.66
N VAL A 178 10.41 6.72 4.02
CA VAL A 178 8.95 6.81 4.07
C VAL A 178 8.44 7.09 2.66
N GLY A 179 7.43 6.34 2.23
CA GLY A 179 6.80 6.50 0.92
C GLY A 179 7.43 5.63 -0.18
N GLU A 180 8.29 4.69 0.19
CA GLU A 180 8.92 3.72 -0.70
C GLU A 180 7.89 2.84 -1.41
N ASP A 181 6.80 2.45 -0.74
CA ASP A 181 5.68 1.74 -1.35
C ASP A 181 4.99 2.58 -2.41
N THR A 182 4.73 3.86 -2.10
CA THR A 182 4.08 4.78 -3.02
C THR A 182 4.95 5.03 -4.24
N LEU A 183 6.26 5.20 -4.07
CA LEU A 183 7.20 5.34 -5.17
C LEU A 183 7.21 4.07 -6.04
N GLN A 184 7.31 2.90 -5.42
CA GLN A 184 7.30 1.62 -6.13
C GLN A 184 5.98 1.40 -6.88
N PHE A 185 4.84 1.72 -6.26
CA PHE A 185 3.52 1.68 -6.89
C PHE A 185 3.46 2.59 -8.12
N LEU A 186 3.92 3.84 -8.02
CA LEU A 186 3.90 4.78 -9.14
C LEU A 186 4.76 4.26 -10.32
N LYS A 187 5.94 3.70 -10.04
CA LYS A 187 6.80 3.05 -11.06
C LYS A 187 6.01 1.95 -11.81
N LEU A 188 5.35 1.06 -11.07
CA LEU A 188 4.55 -0.03 -11.65
C LEU A 188 3.32 0.46 -12.41
N LYS A 189 2.59 1.44 -11.85
CA LYS A 189 1.42 2.05 -12.49
C LYS A 189 1.78 2.68 -13.83
N LYS A 190 2.94 3.35 -13.93
CA LYS A 190 3.42 3.88 -15.20
C LYS A 190 3.67 2.78 -16.22
N ILE A 191 4.33 1.69 -15.82
CA ILE A 191 4.56 0.52 -16.69
C ILE A 191 3.22 -0.02 -17.20
N ALA A 192 2.23 -0.18 -16.34
CA ALA A 192 0.91 -0.69 -16.71
C ALA A 192 0.16 0.25 -17.67
N LEU A 193 0.21 1.56 -17.47
CA LEU A 193 -0.54 2.54 -18.28
C LEU A 193 0.15 2.91 -19.60
N VAL A 194 1.48 3.01 -19.61
CA VAL A 194 2.26 3.53 -20.74
C VAL A 194 2.84 2.39 -21.56
N ASN A 195 3.58 1.48 -20.92
CA ASN A 195 4.25 0.39 -21.62
C ASN A 195 3.30 -0.79 -21.88
N GLN A 196 2.25 -0.91 -21.05
CA GLN A 196 1.24 -1.98 -21.11
C GLN A 196 1.84 -3.39 -21.04
N SER A 197 3.03 -3.52 -20.44
CA SER A 197 3.71 -4.80 -20.25
C SER A 197 3.35 -5.52 -18.95
N LEU A 198 2.52 -4.89 -18.10
CA LEU A 198 2.00 -5.47 -16.86
C LEU A 198 0.49 -5.24 -16.76
N ARG A 199 -0.26 -6.27 -16.38
CA ARG A 199 -1.70 -6.22 -16.12
C ARG A 199 -1.94 -5.93 -14.64
N ILE A 200 -2.01 -4.67 -14.28
CA ILE A 200 -2.24 -4.23 -12.90
C ILE A 200 -3.66 -3.70 -12.76
N TYR A 201 -4.39 -4.21 -11.78
CA TYR A 201 -5.76 -3.78 -11.49
C TYR A 201 -5.83 -3.16 -10.10
N ARG A 202 -6.76 -2.21 -9.92
CA ARG A 202 -7.08 -1.64 -8.62
C ARG A 202 -8.38 -2.23 -8.09
N ARG A 203 -8.43 -2.55 -6.79
CA ARG A 203 -9.61 -3.07 -6.11
C ARG A 203 -10.08 -2.11 -5.03
N LYS A 204 -11.37 -1.80 -5.03
CA LYS A 204 -12.02 -0.95 -4.02
C LYS A 204 -12.36 -1.74 -2.76
N GLU A 205 -11.76 -1.40 -1.63
CA GLU A 205 -11.93 -2.16 -0.37
C GLU A 205 -13.16 -1.73 0.45
N LYS A 206 -13.71 -0.52 0.21
CA LYS A 206 -14.72 0.13 1.07
C LYS A 206 -15.93 -0.73 1.47
N ASN A 207 -16.33 -1.68 0.63
CA ASN A 207 -17.57 -2.45 0.84
C ASN A 207 -17.31 -3.83 1.45
N ILE A 208 -16.36 -4.58 0.88
CA ILE A 208 -16.00 -5.93 1.32
C ILE A 208 -14.46 -5.99 1.35
N PRO A 209 -13.84 -5.74 2.51
CA PRO A 209 -12.41 -5.70 2.61
C PRO A 209 -11.82 -7.10 2.47
N THR A 210 -10.77 -7.21 1.69
CA THR A 210 -9.85 -8.35 1.56
C THR A 210 -8.67 -8.21 2.52
N TYR A 211 -8.36 -6.97 2.88
CA TYR A 211 -7.23 -6.56 3.70
C TYR A 211 -7.67 -5.51 4.71
N ILE A 212 -7.18 -5.62 5.95
CA ILE A 212 -7.44 -4.68 7.04
C ILE A 212 -6.11 -4.04 7.43
N TYR A 213 -6.09 -2.72 7.39
CA TYR A 213 -4.99 -1.95 7.94
C TYR A 213 -5.17 -1.82 9.46
N ASP A 214 -4.18 -2.21 10.24
CA ASP A 214 -4.21 -1.98 11.68
C ASP A 214 -3.85 -0.51 11.97
N ASN A 215 -4.83 0.19 12.51
CA ASN A 215 -4.73 1.60 12.89
C ASN A 215 -4.37 1.79 14.37
N SER A 216 -4.10 0.71 15.10
CA SER A 216 -3.62 0.83 16.47
C SER A 216 -2.31 1.64 16.51
N GLU A 217 -2.09 2.37 17.61
CA GLU A 217 -0.84 3.12 17.78
C GLU A 217 0.35 2.15 17.85
N ASP A 218 0.94 1.83 16.70
CA ASP A 218 2.21 1.12 16.65
C ASP A 218 3.34 2.07 17.04
N ARG A 219 3.85 1.92 18.25
CA ARG A 219 4.96 2.72 18.79
C ARG A 219 6.33 2.32 18.24
N ASP A 220 6.43 1.16 17.59
CA ASP A 220 7.69 0.58 17.12
C ASP A 220 7.85 0.67 15.59
N SER A 221 6.92 1.36 14.89
CA SER A 221 7.04 1.64 13.46
C SER A 221 8.05 2.74 13.16
N VAL A 222 8.62 2.73 11.93
CA VAL A 222 9.47 3.82 11.41
C VAL A 222 8.75 5.18 11.48
N MET A 223 7.42 5.16 11.29
CA MET A 223 6.59 6.35 11.39
C MET A 223 6.41 6.84 12.83
N ALA A 224 6.38 5.95 13.81
CA ALA A 224 6.31 6.33 15.21
C ALA A 224 7.61 6.94 15.72
N GLU A 225 8.77 6.37 15.35
CA GLU A 225 10.07 6.96 15.65
C GLU A 225 10.22 8.37 15.04
N ARG A 226 9.55 8.62 13.91
CA ARG A 226 9.64 9.87 13.13
C ARG A 226 8.36 10.70 13.17
N ARG A 227 7.45 10.46 14.13
CA ARG A 227 6.09 11.05 14.17
C ARG A 227 6.07 12.57 14.04
N TYR A 228 7.14 13.25 14.44
CA TYR A 228 7.28 14.71 14.42
C TYR A 228 8.32 15.23 13.41
N ASN A 229 8.97 14.36 12.64
CA ASN A 229 9.93 14.74 11.61
C ASN A 229 9.37 14.45 10.21
N TRP A 230 9.21 15.51 9.42
CA TRP A 230 8.65 15.43 8.06
C TRP A 230 9.68 15.67 6.95
N ASP A 231 10.99 15.59 7.27
CA ASP A 231 12.08 15.76 6.30
C ASP A 231 12.07 14.69 5.21
N TRP A 232 11.40 13.55 5.46
CA TRP A 232 11.25 12.45 4.51
C TRP A 232 10.52 12.85 3.21
N MET A 233 9.66 13.88 3.25
CA MET A 233 8.84 14.25 2.09
C MET A 233 9.70 14.72 0.92
N ARG A 234 10.81 15.43 1.19
CA ARG A 234 11.63 16.00 0.11
C ARG A 234 12.37 14.93 -0.70
N PRO A 235 13.12 13.99 -0.08
CA PRO A 235 13.67 12.85 -0.81
C PRO A 235 12.63 12.05 -1.59
N PHE A 236 11.44 11.83 -1.01
CA PHE A 236 10.34 11.14 -1.69
C PHE A 236 9.84 11.88 -2.95
N ILE A 237 9.62 13.19 -2.85
CA ILE A 237 9.20 14.03 -3.98
C ILE A 237 10.28 14.04 -5.07
N ASP A 238 11.53 14.24 -4.68
CA ASP A 238 12.66 14.29 -5.61
C ASP A 238 12.80 12.96 -6.36
N ALA A 239 12.63 11.83 -5.66
CA ALA A 239 12.61 10.52 -6.29
C ALA A 239 11.44 10.36 -7.29
N ILE A 240 10.24 10.89 -6.99
CA ILE A 240 9.14 10.88 -7.95
C ILE A 240 9.47 11.68 -9.21
N HIS A 241 10.04 12.88 -9.03
CA HIS A 241 10.40 13.75 -10.13
C HIS A 241 11.51 13.16 -11.03
N ASN A 242 12.46 12.44 -10.44
CA ASN A 242 13.60 11.88 -11.14
C ASN A 242 13.34 10.47 -11.71
N ASP A 243 12.66 9.59 -10.96
CA ASP A 243 12.57 8.16 -11.32
C ASP A 243 11.28 7.79 -12.05
N VAL A 244 10.20 8.55 -11.85
CA VAL A 244 8.88 8.20 -12.39
C VAL A 244 8.62 8.95 -13.70
N ASP A 245 9.59 9.70 -14.24
CA ASP A 245 9.43 10.77 -15.23
C ASP A 245 8.11 11.52 -15.01
N TYR A 246 7.97 12.15 -13.85
CA TYR A 246 6.73 12.79 -13.39
C TYR A 246 6.02 13.65 -14.45
N LYS A 247 6.80 14.32 -15.31
CA LYS A 247 6.29 15.18 -16.39
C LYS A 247 5.46 14.42 -17.43
N ASP A 248 5.86 13.19 -17.75
CA ASP A 248 5.24 12.35 -18.77
C ASP A 248 4.27 11.32 -18.17
N PHE A 249 4.08 11.34 -16.85
CA PHE A 249 3.14 10.45 -16.19
C PHE A 249 1.70 10.78 -16.59
N PRO A 250 0.86 9.79 -16.95
CA PRO A 250 -0.56 10.02 -17.24
C PRO A 250 -1.35 10.53 -16.02
N LYS A 251 -1.40 11.86 -15.84
CA LYS A 251 -2.13 12.50 -14.73
C LYS A 251 -3.63 12.20 -14.81
N TYR A 252 -4.24 11.99 -13.66
CA TYR A 252 -5.66 11.69 -13.44
C TYR A 252 -6.13 10.39 -14.12
N LYS A 253 -5.21 9.51 -14.53
CA LYS A 253 -5.53 8.19 -15.06
C LYS A 253 -5.47 7.15 -13.95
N SER A 254 -6.51 6.34 -13.89
CA SER A 254 -6.62 5.21 -12.97
C SER A 254 -6.23 3.92 -13.67
N LEU A 255 -5.74 2.96 -12.89
CA LEU A 255 -5.66 1.56 -13.31
C LEU A 255 -7.08 0.98 -13.59
N PRO A 256 -7.20 -0.07 -14.42
CA PRO A 256 -8.45 -0.77 -14.61
C PRO A 256 -8.99 -1.33 -13.28
N GLU A 257 -10.31 -1.35 -13.15
CA GLU A 257 -10.99 -1.82 -11.93
C GLU A 257 -10.99 -3.34 -11.86
N PHE A 258 -10.67 -3.88 -10.69
CA PHE A 258 -10.86 -5.27 -10.32
C PHE A 258 -12.29 -5.43 -9.77
N LEU A 259 -13.15 -6.10 -10.52
CA LEU A 259 -14.51 -6.42 -10.08
C LEU A 259 -14.54 -7.88 -9.65
N ASP A 260 -14.83 -8.15 -8.38
CA ASP A 260 -14.77 -9.51 -7.81
C ASP A 260 -15.52 -10.55 -8.67
N ASP A 261 -16.68 -10.21 -9.22
CA ASP A 261 -17.48 -11.08 -10.09
C ASP A 261 -16.78 -11.47 -11.41
N ASP A 262 -15.82 -10.65 -11.86
CA ASP A 262 -14.99 -10.86 -13.05
C ASP A 262 -13.72 -11.68 -12.75
N TRP A 263 -13.51 -12.13 -11.51
CA TRP A 263 -12.33 -12.95 -11.17
C TRP A 263 -12.62 -14.14 -10.26
N ILE A 264 -13.63 -14.04 -9.40
CA ILE A 264 -14.08 -15.06 -8.46
C ILE A 264 -15.12 -15.94 -9.15
N ARG A 265 -15.17 -17.24 -8.83
CA ARG A 265 -15.90 -18.30 -9.54
C ARG A 265 -17.38 -17.98 -9.80
N SER A 266 -17.58 -17.39 -10.98
CA SER A 266 -18.72 -17.51 -11.89
C SER A 266 -18.37 -18.38 -13.13
N TRP A 267 -17.07 -18.63 -13.39
CA TRP A 267 -16.51 -19.27 -14.60
C TRP A 267 -16.94 -20.71 -14.87
N ILE A 268 -17.46 -21.44 -13.88
CA ILE A 268 -17.88 -22.84 -14.03
C ILE A 268 -19.16 -22.95 -14.89
N LYS A 269 -19.92 -21.86 -15.11
CA LYS A 269 -21.12 -21.93 -15.96
C LYS A 269 -20.86 -22.01 -17.47
N ASN A 270 -19.67 -21.66 -17.94
CA ASN A 270 -19.36 -21.62 -19.39
C ASN A 270 -18.34 -22.68 -19.83
N ALA A 271 -17.78 -23.48 -18.92
CA ALA A 271 -16.89 -24.60 -19.24
C ALA A 271 -17.62 -25.96 -19.32
N ILE A 272 -18.96 -25.95 -19.13
CA ILE A 272 -19.84 -27.11 -19.33
C ILE A 272 -21.00 -26.65 -20.22
N ASN A 273 -20.72 -26.49 -21.52
CA ASN A 273 -21.69 -26.55 -22.61
C ASN A 273 -20.96 -26.96 -23.88
#